data_AF-A0A497E3I3-F1
#
_entry.id   AF-A0A497E3I3-F1
#
_cell.length_a   1.000
_cell.length_b   1.000
_cell.length_c   1.000
_cell.angle_alpha   90.00
_cell.angle_beta   90.00
_cell.angle_gamma   90.00
#
_symmetry.space_group_name_H-M   'P 1'
#
loop_
_entity.id
_entity.type
_entity.pdbx_description
1 polymer ?
#
loop_
_entity_poly.entity_id
_entity_poly.type
_entity_poly.pdbx_seq_one_letter_code
_entity_poly.pdbx_strand_id
1 'polypeptide(L)'
;MLRKATLFSMIGISYVFLLRAIGTFYPHLFRENVLLVQLIELFLFIATSSIVLFFLFFLKDYVSEQQIKIKNVTILVLVASIAMLLVHLRGLIMVFNVKAFSFLSKLHSIEPVVPWISSILTATFFIVFYKNLNREQAILRKPIFLAAFASALMLFVRSLILFNYYVRVQGFRWFADLPQKIAFTLMPILTFNFAVMLYFFFIFYKHVGEIKLEGKP
;
A
#
# COMPACT_ATOMS: atom_id res chain seq x y z
N MET A 1 -14.15 14.41 -2.87
CA MET A 1 -13.95 13.21 -3.73
C MET A 1 -13.42 12.01 -2.94
N LEU A 2 -12.96 12.24 -1.71
CA LEU A 2 -12.43 11.24 -0.78
C LEU A 2 -13.21 9.93 -0.65
N ARG A 3 -14.55 9.96 -0.51
CA ARG A 3 -15.36 8.72 -0.39
C ARG A 3 -15.19 7.77 -1.59
N LYS A 4 -15.12 8.31 -2.82
CA LYS A 4 -14.88 7.50 -4.02
C LYS A 4 -13.45 6.96 -4.05
N ALA A 5 -12.47 7.78 -3.68
CA ALA A 5 -11.07 7.35 -3.59
C ALA A 5 -10.86 6.24 -2.54
N THR A 6 -11.59 6.32 -1.42
CA THR A 6 -11.62 5.28 -0.38
C THR A 6 -12.18 3.97 -0.92
N LEU A 7 -13.27 4.03 -1.71
CA LEU A 7 -13.85 2.84 -2.38
C LEU A 7 -12.87 2.22 -3.38
N PHE A 8 -12.25 3.03 -4.23
CA PHE A 8 -11.23 2.53 -5.16
C PHE A 8 -10.03 1.93 -4.43
N SER A 9 -9.65 2.50 -3.28
CA SER A 9 -8.60 1.92 -2.42
C SER A 9 -8.98 0.55 -1.88
N MET A 10 -10.24 0.35 -1.44
CA MET A 10 -10.72 -0.97 -1.01
C MET A 10 -10.62 -2.02 -2.12
N ILE A 11 -11.03 -1.65 -3.34
CA ILE A 11 -10.93 -2.53 -4.51
C ILE A 11 -9.46 -2.82 -4.82
N GLY A 12 -8.61 -1.78 -4.83
CA GLY A 12 -7.18 -1.88 -5.12
C GLY A 12 -6.43 -2.78 -4.14
N ILE A 13 -6.61 -2.61 -2.83
CA ILE A 13 -5.93 -3.48 -1.84
C ILE A 13 -6.43 -4.93 -1.90
N SER A 14 -7.72 -5.14 -2.23
CA SER A 14 -8.29 -6.48 -2.40
C SER A 14 -7.67 -7.17 -3.60
N TYR A 15 -7.53 -6.45 -4.72
CA TYR A 15 -6.85 -6.94 -5.90
C TYR A 15 -5.38 -7.30 -5.62
N VAL A 16 -4.63 -6.40 -4.98
CA VAL A 16 -3.21 -6.64 -4.62
C VAL A 16 -3.08 -7.86 -3.70
N PHE A 17 -3.97 -8.02 -2.73
CA PHE A 17 -3.97 -9.18 -1.85
C PHE A 17 -4.24 -10.48 -2.61
N LEU A 18 -5.27 -10.51 -3.46
CA LEU A 18 -5.59 -11.69 -4.28
C LEU A 18 -4.43 -12.08 -5.19
N LEU A 19 -3.80 -11.11 -5.86
CA LEU A 19 -2.61 -11.38 -6.66
C LEU A 19 -1.47 -12.00 -5.85
N ARG A 20 -1.19 -11.48 -4.65
CA ARG A 20 -0.14 -12.04 -3.79
C ARG A 20 -0.50 -13.44 -3.29
N ALA A 21 -1.77 -13.67 -2.95
CA ALA A 21 -2.24 -14.99 -2.57
C ALA A 21 -2.05 -15.98 -3.72
N ILE A 22 -2.59 -15.69 -4.91
CA ILE A 22 -2.47 -16.56 -6.09
C ILE A 22 -0.99 -16.76 -6.45
N GLY A 23 -0.17 -15.71 -6.43
CA GLY A 23 1.28 -15.79 -6.65
C GLY A 23 2.02 -16.70 -5.68
N THR A 24 1.56 -16.77 -4.43
CA THR A 24 2.16 -17.64 -3.39
C THR A 24 1.76 -19.10 -3.57
N PHE A 25 0.50 -19.38 -3.91
CA PHE A 25 -0.01 -20.74 -4.07
C PHE A 25 0.31 -21.34 -5.46
N TYR A 26 0.33 -20.51 -6.51
CA TYR A 26 0.46 -20.92 -7.91
C TYR A 26 1.51 -20.07 -8.67
N PRO A 27 2.79 -20.12 -8.25
CA PRO A 27 3.84 -19.26 -8.84
C PRO A 27 4.11 -19.53 -10.33
N HIS A 28 3.77 -20.72 -10.84
CA HIS A 28 3.97 -21.11 -12.24
C HIS A 28 3.05 -20.34 -13.21
N LEU A 29 1.84 -19.94 -12.77
CA LEU A 29 0.88 -19.21 -13.61
C LEU A 29 1.46 -17.90 -14.17
N PHE A 30 2.39 -17.30 -13.44
CA PHE A 30 2.93 -15.97 -13.74
C PHE A 30 4.23 -16.01 -14.57
N ARG A 31 4.80 -17.19 -14.84
CA ARG A 31 6.08 -17.31 -15.55
C ARG A 31 5.93 -17.53 -17.06
N GLU A 32 4.81 -18.11 -17.47
CA GLU A 32 4.68 -18.65 -18.83
C GLU A 32 3.85 -17.74 -19.77
N ASN A 33 3.05 -16.81 -19.22
CA ASN A 33 2.14 -16.00 -20.01
C ASN A 33 2.46 -14.49 -19.92
N VAL A 34 3.09 -13.96 -20.98
CA VAL A 34 3.49 -12.55 -21.07
C VAL A 34 2.30 -11.59 -20.97
N LEU A 35 1.16 -11.91 -21.60
CA LEU A 35 -0.05 -11.08 -21.53
C LEU A 35 -0.60 -11.01 -20.10
N LEU A 36 -0.56 -12.13 -19.38
CA LEU A 36 -0.97 -12.16 -17.98
C LEU A 36 -0.09 -11.25 -17.11
N VAL A 37 1.23 -11.31 -17.28
CA VAL A 37 2.18 -10.45 -16.55
C VAL A 37 1.95 -8.96 -16.88
N GLN A 38 1.70 -8.63 -18.15
CA GLN A 38 1.35 -7.27 -18.59
C GLN A 38 0.09 -6.73 -17.89
N LEU A 39 -0.98 -7.53 -17.87
CA LEU A 39 -2.23 -7.15 -17.21
C LEU A 39 -2.05 -6.98 -15.70
N ILE A 40 -1.28 -7.85 -15.06
CA ILE A 40 -1.00 -7.78 -13.63
C ILE A 40 -0.28 -6.48 -13.26
N GLU A 41 0.79 -6.14 -13.98
CA GLU A 41 1.51 -4.88 -13.72
C GLU A 41 0.62 -3.65 -13.95
N LEU A 42 -0.23 -3.69 -14.98
CA LEU A 42 -1.22 -2.63 -15.23
C LEU A 42 -2.19 -2.47 -14.07
N PHE A 43 -2.78 -3.57 -13.59
CA PHE A 43 -3.73 -3.50 -12.49
C PHE A 43 -3.04 -3.19 -11.15
N LEU A 44 -1.79 -3.60 -10.93
CA LEU A 44 -0.99 -3.20 -9.76
C LEU A 44 -0.74 -1.69 -9.77
N PHE A 45 -0.44 -1.11 -10.94
CA PHE A 45 -0.30 0.33 -11.11
C PHE A 45 -1.61 1.07 -10.83
N ILE A 46 -2.74 0.58 -11.36
CA ILE A 46 -4.07 1.16 -11.11
C ILE A 46 -4.44 1.06 -9.61
N ALA A 47 -4.21 -0.10 -8.99
CA ALA A 47 -4.47 -0.32 -7.57
C ALA A 47 -3.62 0.63 -6.71
N THR A 48 -2.34 0.82 -7.04
CA THR A 48 -1.46 1.74 -6.30
C THR A 48 -1.87 3.19 -6.51
N SER A 49 -2.33 3.56 -7.71
CA SER A 49 -2.87 4.90 -8.00
C SER A 49 -4.07 5.23 -7.12
N SER A 50 -4.93 4.25 -6.81
CA SER A 50 -6.07 4.46 -5.91
C SER A 50 -5.64 4.87 -4.49
N ILE A 51 -4.52 4.34 -3.98
CA ILE A 51 -3.96 4.70 -2.68
C ILE A 51 -3.39 6.13 -2.70
N VAL A 52 -2.70 6.50 -3.79
CA VAL A 52 -2.22 7.88 -3.98
C VAL A 52 -3.40 8.86 -3.97
N LEU A 53 -4.46 8.55 -4.72
CA LEU A 53 -5.67 9.36 -4.73
C LEU A 53 -6.32 9.44 -3.35
N PHE A 54 -6.36 8.34 -2.59
CA PHE A 54 -6.87 8.36 -1.23
C PHE A 54 -6.10 9.35 -0.36
N PHE A 55 -4.76 9.28 -0.30
CA PHE A 55 -3.98 10.20 0.53
C PHE A 55 -4.05 11.65 0.05
N LEU A 56 -4.11 11.87 -1.27
CA LEU A 56 -4.27 13.19 -1.85
C LEU A 56 -5.61 13.82 -1.44
N PHE A 57 -6.72 13.08 -1.56
CA PHE A 57 -8.02 13.58 -1.13
C PHE A 57 -8.19 13.57 0.39
N PHE A 58 -7.48 12.72 1.12
CA PHE A 58 -7.47 12.76 2.59
C PHE A 58 -6.83 14.08 3.04
N LEU A 59 -5.67 14.43 2.46
CA LEU A 59 -4.98 15.70 2.73
C LEU A 59 -5.86 16.91 2.39
N LYS A 60 -6.54 16.87 1.23
CA LYS A 60 -7.32 17.99 0.72
C LYS A 60 -8.70 18.14 1.39
N ASP A 61 -9.42 17.03 1.57
CA ASP A 61 -10.85 17.03 1.93
C ASP A 61 -11.09 16.65 3.40
N TYR A 62 -10.12 16.09 4.14
CA TYR A 62 -10.33 15.59 5.51
C TYR A 62 -9.44 16.23 6.58
N VAL A 63 -8.20 16.60 6.24
CA VAL A 63 -7.28 17.22 7.19
C VAL A 63 -7.58 18.71 7.32
N SER A 64 -8.00 19.13 8.51
CA SER A 64 -8.18 20.56 8.83
C SER A 64 -6.83 21.28 8.89
N GLU A 65 -6.80 22.58 8.54
CA GLU A 65 -5.59 23.41 8.58
C GLU A 65 -4.92 23.46 9.97
N GLN A 66 -5.70 23.28 11.04
CA GLN A 66 -5.18 23.27 12.41
C GLN A 66 -4.47 21.95 12.77
N GLN A 67 -4.69 20.87 12.02
CA GLN A 67 -4.12 19.55 12.29
C GLN A 67 -2.74 19.35 11.65
N ILE A 68 -1.80 20.24 11.96
CA ILE A 68 -0.44 20.30 11.36
C ILE A 68 0.27 18.94 11.41
N LYS A 69 0.19 18.22 12.54
CA LYS A 69 0.83 16.90 12.69
C LYS A 69 0.28 15.87 11.70
N ILE A 70 -1.04 15.81 11.54
CA ILE A 70 -1.70 14.89 10.58
C ILE A 70 -1.36 15.32 9.15
N LYS A 71 -1.37 16.62 8.85
CA LYS A 71 -1.01 17.17 7.53
C LYS A 71 0.38 16.71 7.10
N ASN A 72 1.38 16.88 7.97
CA ASN A 72 2.77 16.51 7.68
C ASN A 72 2.94 15.01 7.42
N VAL A 73 2.38 14.15 8.28
CA VAL A 73 2.50 12.69 8.06
C VAL A 73 1.71 12.22 6.84
N THR A 74 0.61 12.89 6.52
CA THR A 74 -0.17 12.61 5.29
C THR A 74 0.64 12.96 4.04
N ILE A 75 1.36 14.09 4.05
CA ILE A 75 2.27 14.46 2.96
C ILE A 75 3.38 13.41 2.81
N LEU A 76 4.00 12.99 3.91
CA LEU A 76 5.06 11.98 3.87
C LEU A 76 4.56 10.64 3.29
N VAL A 77 3.42 10.13 3.76
CA VAL A 77 2.85 8.88 3.23
C VAL A 77 2.35 9.03 1.80
N LEU A 78 1.90 10.21 1.39
CA LEU A 78 1.56 10.51 0.00
C LEU A 78 2.80 10.43 -0.90
N VAL A 79 3.91 11.07 -0.50
CA VAL A 79 5.19 10.99 -1.23
C VAL A 79 5.67 9.55 -1.34
N ALA A 80 5.59 8.77 -0.25
CA ALA A 80 5.92 7.35 -0.28
C ALA A 80 5.00 6.53 -1.20
N SER A 81 3.71 6.86 -1.24
CA SER A 81 2.74 6.20 -2.13
C SER A 81 3.03 6.53 -3.61
N ILE A 82 3.44 7.77 -3.89
CA ILE A 82 3.90 8.18 -5.23
C ILE A 82 5.19 7.43 -5.59
N ALA A 83 6.15 7.30 -4.68
CA ALA A 83 7.35 6.52 -4.91
C ALA A 83 7.03 5.04 -5.22
N MET A 84 6.09 4.43 -4.48
CA MET A 84 5.58 3.08 -4.78
C MET A 84 4.91 3.01 -6.15
N LEU A 85 4.14 4.04 -6.54
CA LEU A 85 3.53 4.12 -7.86
C LEU A 85 4.59 4.16 -8.98
N LEU A 86 5.68 4.90 -8.78
CA LEU A 86 6.81 4.95 -9.72
C LEU A 86 7.51 3.59 -9.85
N VAL A 87 7.60 2.82 -8.77
CA VAL A 87 8.12 1.44 -8.83
C VAL A 87 7.25 0.57 -9.74
N HIS A 88 5.91 0.64 -9.60
CA HIS A 88 4.99 -0.08 -10.48
C HIS A 88 4.97 0.45 -11.91
N LEU A 89 5.13 1.77 -12.11
CA LEU A 89 5.27 2.37 -13.44
C LEU A 89 6.51 1.82 -14.17
N ARG A 90 7.61 1.66 -13.44
CA ARG A 90 8.82 1.01 -13.98
C ARG A 90 8.54 -0.44 -14.36
N GLY A 91 7.84 -1.20 -13.52
CA GLY A 91 7.39 -2.57 -13.83
C GLY A 91 6.61 -2.64 -15.14
N LEU A 92 5.64 -1.74 -15.32
CA LEU A 92 4.90 -1.54 -16.56
C LEU A 92 5.81 -1.26 -17.76
N ILE A 93 6.70 -0.27 -17.67
CA ILE A 93 7.62 0.10 -18.77
C ILE A 93 8.47 -1.10 -19.20
N MET A 94 8.95 -1.91 -18.24
CA MET A 94 9.74 -3.11 -18.52
C MET A 94 8.93 -4.19 -19.22
N VAL A 95 7.75 -4.50 -18.69
CA VAL A 95 6.91 -5.60 -19.16
C VAL A 95 6.25 -5.29 -20.53
N PHE A 96 6.03 -4.00 -20.83
CA PHE A 96 5.60 -3.53 -22.16
C PHE A 96 6.77 -3.20 -23.11
N ASN A 97 8.03 -3.40 -22.67
CA ASN A 97 9.25 -3.17 -23.46
C ASN A 97 9.32 -1.77 -24.11
N VAL A 98 8.90 -0.73 -23.37
CA VAL A 98 8.85 0.64 -23.88
C VAL A 98 10.27 1.24 -23.91
N LYS A 99 10.88 1.29 -25.10
CA LYS A 99 12.28 1.72 -25.30
C LYS A 99 12.56 3.18 -24.91
N ALA A 100 11.54 4.05 -24.92
CA ALA A 100 11.68 5.49 -24.65
C ALA A 100 12.22 5.83 -23.25
N PHE A 101 12.07 4.92 -22.27
CA PHE A 101 12.45 5.15 -20.87
C PHE A 101 13.48 4.14 -20.36
N SER A 102 14.38 3.67 -21.24
CA SER A 102 15.38 2.64 -20.92
C SER A 102 16.30 2.98 -19.74
N PHE A 103 16.50 4.26 -19.40
CA PHE A 103 17.30 4.67 -18.23
C PHE A 103 16.67 4.22 -16.89
N LEU A 104 15.33 4.17 -16.80
CA LEU A 104 14.63 3.70 -15.59
C LEU A 104 14.92 2.22 -15.32
N SER A 105 15.24 1.44 -16.35
CA SER A 105 15.57 0.02 -16.19
C SER A 105 16.83 -0.22 -15.34
N LYS A 106 17.77 0.75 -15.33
CA LYS A 106 19.08 0.64 -14.66
C LYS A 106 19.04 0.88 -13.14
N LEU A 107 17.95 1.40 -12.57
CA LEU A 107 17.79 1.55 -11.12
C LEU A 107 17.47 0.21 -10.44
N HIS A 108 18.47 -0.65 -10.28
CA HIS A 108 18.31 -2.02 -9.76
C HIS A 108 18.16 -2.12 -8.23
N SER A 109 18.57 -1.09 -7.46
CA SER A 109 18.78 -1.20 -6.00
C SER A 109 17.64 -0.66 -5.11
N ILE A 110 16.61 -0.02 -5.66
CA ILE A 110 15.58 0.67 -4.85
C ILE A 110 14.29 -0.13 -4.64
N GLU A 111 14.08 -1.21 -5.40
CA GLU A 111 12.83 -2.00 -5.35
C GLU A 111 12.44 -2.51 -3.97
N PRO A 112 13.35 -3.05 -3.12
CA PRO A 112 12.98 -3.47 -1.76
C PRO A 112 13.00 -2.32 -0.75
N VAL A 113 13.76 -1.25 -1.02
CA VAL A 113 13.91 -0.07 -0.14
C VAL A 113 12.62 0.76 -0.13
N VAL A 114 12.01 1.01 -1.29
CA VAL A 114 10.81 1.86 -1.39
C VAL A 114 9.61 1.27 -0.62
N PRO A 115 9.26 -0.02 -0.75
CA PRO A 115 8.21 -0.65 0.07
C PRO A 115 8.52 -0.65 1.56
N TRP A 116 9.79 -0.73 1.94
CA TRP A 116 10.21 -0.67 3.34
C TRP A 116 10.00 0.74 3.92
N ILE A 117 10.51 1.78 3.25
CA ILE A 117 10.27 3.19 3.63
C ILE A 117 8.76 3.48 3.67
N SER A 118 8.02 3.04 2.66
CA SER A 118 6.57 3.21 2.59
C SER A 118 5.87 2.59 3.81
N SER A 119 6.31 1.40 4.26
CA SER A 119 5.72 0.76 5.44
C SER A 119 5.99 1.53 6.73
N ILE A 120 7.18 2.11 6.90
CA ILE A 120 7.50 2.99 8.04
C ILE A 120 6.57 4.21 8.04
N LEU A 121 6.42 4.86 6.89
CA LEU A 121 5.62 6.08 6.78
C LEU A 121 4.12 5.80 6.93
N THR A 122 3.62 4.68 6.43
CA THR A 122 2.24 4.24 6.67
C THR A 122 1.98 3.94 8.15
N ALA A 123 2.88 3.23 8.83
CA ALA A 123 2.76 2.99 10.26
C ALA A 123 2.77 4.31 11.06
N THR A 124 3.69 5.21 10.71
CA THR A 124 3.80 6.54 11.32
C THR A 124 2.52 7.35 11.12
N PHE A 125 1.95 7.33 9.91
CA PHE A 125 0.67 7.96 9.61
C PHE A 125 -0.42 7.47 10.54
N PHE A 126 -0.64 6.15 10.66
CA PHE A 126 -1.70 5.62 11.52
C PHE A 126 -1.46 5.91 13.01
N ILE A 127 -0.21 5.86 13.49
CA ILE A 127 0.11 6.21 14.87
C ILE A 127 -0.20 7.67 15.17
N VAL A 128 0.21 8.59 14.28
CA VAL A 128 -0.05 10.02 14.45
C VAL A 128 -1.54 10.32 14.29
N PHE A 129 -2.22 9.67 13.35
CA PHE A 129 -3.66 9.84 13.18
C PHE A 129 -4.40 9.39 14.45
N TYR A 130 -4.06 8.22 15.02
CA TYR A 130 -4.63 7.73 16.26
C TYR A 130 -4.48 8.70 17.43
N LYS A 131 -3.29 9.28 17.59
CA LYS A 131 -2.98 10.22 18.69
C LYS A 131 -3.68 11.56 18.58
N ASN A 132 -4.16 11.93 17.39
CA ASN A 132 -4.76 13.24 17.11
C ASN A 132 -6.24 13.10 16.71
N LEU A 133 -6.90 12.02 17.12
CA LEU A 133 -8.33 11.84 16.89
C LEU A 133 -9.15 12.84 17.72
N ASN A 134 -10.07 13.52 17.06
CA ASN A 134 -11.06 14.36 17.70
C ASN A 134 -12.28 13.55 18.17
N ARG A 135 -13.13 14.12 19.04
CA ARG A 135 -14.34 13.45 19.55
C ARG A 135 -15.27 12.97 18.43
N GLU A 136 -15.45 13.75 17.38
CA GLU A 136 -16.28 13.40 16.21
C GLU A 136 -15.72 12.20 15.41
N GLN A 137 -14.44 11.87 15.60
CA GLN A 137 -13.73 10.80 14.89
C GLN A 137 -13.59 9.54 15.76
N ALA A 138 -14.28 9.46 16.89
CA ALA A 138 -14.15 8.37 17.85
C ALA A 138 -14.41 6.97 17.23
N ILE A 139 -15.30 6.89 16.24
CA ILE A 139 -15.60 5.65 15.50
C ILE A 139 -14.36 5.07 14.79
N LEU A 140 -13.41 5.93 14.41
CA LEU A 140 -12.17 5.52 13.72
C LEU A 140 -11.09 5.02 14.68
N ARG A 141 -11.27 5.17 15.99
CA ARG A 141 -10.23 4.86 16.98
C ARG A 141 -9.76 3.41 16.91
N LYS A 142 -10.69 2.45 16.93
CA LYS A 142 -10.37 1.02 16.83
C LYS A 142 -9.79 0.65 15.45
N PRO A 143 -10.40 1.03 14.31
CA PRO A 143 -9.81 0.75 13.00
C PRO A 143 -8.40 1.31 12.80
N ILE A 144 -8.14 2.55 13.23
CA ILE A 144 -6.82 3.17 13.10
C ILE A 144 -5.80 2.48 14.01
N PHE A 145 -6.17 2.14 15.24
CA PHE A 145 -5.29 1.40 16.14
C PHE A 145 -4.86 0.05 15.54
N LEU A 146 -5.83 -0.71 15.03
CA LEU A 146 -5.55 -1.98 14.37
C LEU A 146 -4.66 -1.76 13.13
N ALA A 147 -4.94 -0.74 12.31
CA ALA A 147 -4.15 -0.43 11.12
C ALA A 147 -2.70 -0.02 11.47
N ALA A 148 -2.49 0.70 12.57
CA ALA A 148 -1.16 1.01 13.09
C ALA A 148 -0.40 -0.28 13.47
N PHE A 149 -1.07 -1.17 14.21
CA PHE A 149 -0.48 -2.45 14.63
C PHE A 149 -0.17 -3.36 13.43
N ALA A 150 -1.11 -3.51 12.50
CA ALA A 150 -0.92 -4.29 11.28
C ALA A 150 0.21 -3.72 10.39
N SER A 151 0.29 -2.39 10.27
CA SER A 151 1.37 -1.73 9.53
C SER A 151 2.74 -1.97 10.17
N ALA A 152 2.82 -1.99 11.51
CA ALA A 152 4.05 -2.32 12.23
C ALA A 152 4.46 -3.79 12.01
N LEU A 153 3.51 -4.73 11.99
CA LEU A 153 3.79 -6.12 11.63
C LEU A 153 4.26 -6.25 10.18
N MET A 154 3.67 -5.52 9.24
CA MET A 154 4.15 -5.52 7.86
C MET A 154 5.52 -4.88 7.71
N LEU A 155 5.85 -3.87 8.52
CA LEU A 155 7.21 -3.34 8.56
C LEU A 155 8.22 -4.43 8.94
N PHE A 156 7.91 -5.29 9.91
CA PHE A 156 8.75 -6.45 10.23
C PHE A 156 8.94 -7.38 9.01
N VAL A 157 7.86 -7.74 8.32
CA VAL A 157 7.93 -8.55 7.09
C VAL A 157 8.80 -7.89 6.01
N ARG A 158 8.65 -6.58 5.81
CA ARG A 158 9.45 -5.83 4.83
C ARG A 158 10.91 -5.74 5.23
N SER A 159 11.21 -5.60 6.53
CA SER A 159 12.59 -5.65 7.04
C SER A 159 13.23 -7.00 6.77
N LEU A 160 12.50 -8.11 6.90
CA LEU A 160 13.00 -9.44 6.53
C LEU A 160 13.31 -9.54 5.03
N ILE A 161 12.45 -9.00 4.16
CA ILE A 161 12.69 -8.98 2.71
C ILE A 161 13.95 -8.15 2.40
N LEU A 162 14.05 -6.94 2.97
CA LEU A 162 15.18 -6.04 2.77
C LEU A 162 16.51 -6.68 3.25
N PHE A 163 16.49 -7.28 4.43
CA PHE A 163 17.64 -7.99 4.99
C PHE A 163 18.08 -9.14 4.08
N ASN A 164 17.16 -9.97 3.62
CA ASN A 164 17.49 -11.08 2.73
C ASN A 164 18.00 -10.60 1.36
N TYR A 165 17.49 -9.48 0.84
CA TYR A 165 17.98 -8.88 -0.41
C TYR A 165 19.48 -8.51 -0.31
N TYR A 166 19.88 -7.83 0.76
CA TYR A 166 21.27 -7.38 0.92
C TYR A 166 22.22 -8.47 1.42
N VAL A 167 21.77 -9.38 2.29
CA VAL A 167 22.66 -10.34 2.95
C VAL A 167 22.77 -11.67 2.20
N ARG A 168 21.69 -12.17 1.59
CA ARG A 168 21.68 -13.53 1.03
C ARG A 168 22.07 -13.62 -0.45
N VAL A 169 22.38 -12.52 -1.15
CA VAL A 169 22.75 -12.48 -2.59
C VAL A 169 21.68 -13.09 -3.54
N GLN A 170 20.58 -13.65 -3.00
CA GLN A 170 19.52 -14.34 -3.73
C GLN A 170 18.51 -13.39 -4.41
N GLY A 171 18.72 -12.07 -4.31
CA GLY A 171 17.99 -11.10 -5.14
C GLY A 171 16.48 -11.05 -4.88
N PHE A 172 15.99 -11.42 -3.70
CA PHE A 172 14.57 -11.33 -3.34
C PHE A 172 14.12 -9.87 -3.25
N ARG A 173 13.36 -9.38 -4.24
CA ARG A 173 12.92 -7.98 -4.30
C ARG A 173 11.52 -7.81 -3.73
N TRP A 174 10.69 -8.85 -3.85
CA TRP A 174 9.29 -8.85 -3.49
C TRP A 174 8.92 -10.04 -2.61
N PHE A 175 7.74 -9.97 -1.99
CA PHE A 175 7.19 -11.07 -1.20
C PHE A 175 7.05 -12.36 -2.04
N ALA A 176 6.69 -12.21 -3.32
CA ALA A 176 6.54 -13.33 -4.25
C ALA A 176 7.87 -14.03 -4.58
N ASP A 177 9.01 -13.36 -4.36
CA ASP A 177 10.33 -13.94 -4.62
C ASP A 177 10.78 -14.83 -3.45
N LEU A 178 10.17 -14.68 -2.26
CA LEU A 178 10.56 -15.44 -1.07
C LEU A 178 10.40 -16.95 -1.31
N PRO A 179 11.29 -17.79 -0.73
CA PRO A 179 11.12 -19.23 -0.73
C PRO A 179 9.72 -19.59 -0.21
N GLN A 180 9.06 -20.53 -0.88
CA GLN A 180 7.64 -20.84 -0.65
C GLN A 180 7.33 -21.13 0.83
N LYS A 181 8.23 -21.84 1.53
CA LYS A 181 8.11 -22.12 2.98
C LYS A 181 8.06 -20.83 3.82
N ILE A 182 8.88 -19.84 3.50
CA ILE A 182 8.89 -18.54 4.19
C ILE A 182 7.65 -17.74 3.82
N ALA A 183 7.28 -17.70 2.54
CA ALA A 183 6.07 -17.02 2.07
C ALA A 183 4.80 -17.57 2.76
N PHE A 184 4.67 -18.90 2.89
CA PHE A 184 3.58 -19.54 3.62
C PHE A 184 3.55 -19.14 5.10
N THR A 185 4.71 -19.08 5.75
CA THR A 185 4.82 -18.71 7.17
C THR A 185 4.39 -17.26 7.40
N LEU A 186 4.66 -16.37 6.44
CA LEU A 186 4.32 -14.94 6.52
C LEU A 186 2.93 -14.62 5.96
N MET A 187 2.28 -15.56 5.28
CA MET A 187 0.95 -15.36 4.69
C MET A 187 -0.13 -14.97 5.71
N PRO A 188 -0.19 -15.55 6.93
CA PRO A 188 -1.14 -15.10 7.96
C PRO A 188 -0.97 -13.62 8.33
N ILE A 189 0.27 -13.11 8.38
CA ILE A 189 0.55 -11.70 8.66
C ILE A 189 0.03 -10.84 7.51
N LEU A 190 0.26 -11.26 6.26
CA LEU A 190 -0.23 -10.57 5.07
C LEU A 190 -1.77 -10.53 5.04
N THR A 191 -2.44 -11.66 5.32
CA THR A 191 -3.91 -11.76 5.38
C THR A 191 -4.48 -10.91 6.52
N PHE A 192 -3.87 -10.94 7.70
CA PHE A 192 -4.26 -10.08 8.81
C PHE A 192 -4.14 -8.60 8.43
N ASN A 193 -3.02 -8.20 7.84
CA ASN A 193 -2.82 -6.82 7.39
C ASN A 193 -3.84 -6.41 6.33
N PHE A 194 -4.14 -7.27 5.36
CA PHE A 194 -5.21 -7.02 4.38
C PHE A 194 -6.57 -6.83 5.06
N ALA A 195 -6.98 -7.75 5.93
CA ALA A 195 -8.28 -7.69 6.60
C ALA A 195 -8.43 -6.41 7.44
N VAL A 196 -7.38 -6.01 8.16
CA VAL A 196 -7.37 -4.80 8.98
C VAL A 196 -7.39 -3.54 8.13
N MET A 197 -6.61 -3.47 7.05
CA MET A 197 -6.61 -2.32 6.14
C MET A 197 -7.97 -2.17 5.45
N LEU A 198 -8.56 -3.27 5.00
CA LEU A 198 -9.90 -3.29 4.42
C LEU A 198 -10.95 -2.83 5.44
N TYR A 199 -10.86 -3.30 6.69
CA TYR A 199 -11.71 -2.85 7.78
C TYR A 199 -11.58 -1.35 8.04
N PHE A 200 -10.35 -0.82 8.08
CA PHE A 200 -10.11 0.62 8.19
C PHE A 200 -10.79 1.40 7.06
N PHE A 201 -10.53 1.04 5.80
CA PHE A 201 -11.12 1.76 4.67
C PHE A 201 -12.65 1.65 4.65
N PHE A 202 -13.21 0.51 5.06
CA PHE A 202 -14.66 0.33 5.13
C PHE A 202 -15.31 1.24 6.17
N ILE A 203 -14.76 1.28 7.39
CA ILE A 203 -15.29 2.16 8.45
C ILE A 203 -15.06 3.64 8.08
N PHE A 204 -13.90 3.96 7.50
CA PHE A 204 -13.60 5.31 7.02
C PHE A 204 -14.56 5.75 5.90
N TYR A 205 -14.89 4.85 4.97
CA TYR A 205 -15.87 5.09 3.90
C TYR A 205 -17.25 5.44 4.44
N LYS A 206 -17.71 4.71 5.47
CA LYS A 206 -18.98 4.99 6.15
C LYS A 206 -18.95 6.35 6.86
N HIS A 207 -17.90 6.60 7.65
CA HIS A 207 -17.72 7.84 8.40
C HIS A 207 -17.72 9.07 7.49
N VAL A 208 -16.99 9.04 6.37
CA VAL A 208 -17.00 10.15 5.39
C VAL A 208 -18.37 10.30 4.71
N GLY A 209 -19.14 9.21 4.59
CA GLY A 209 -20.52 9.25 4.12
C GLY A 209 -21.45 9.99 5.08
N GLU A 210 -21.31 9.75 6.38
CA GLU A 210 -22.11 10.36 7.44
C GLU A 210 -21.81 11.87 7.56
N ILE A 211 -20.53 12.28 7.57
CA ILE A 211 -20.14 13.71 7.62
C ILE A 211 -20.82 14.51 6.48
N LYS A 212 -20.86 13.94 5.27
CA LYS A 212 -21.49 14.59 4.12
C LYS A 212 -23.01 14.71 4.21
N LEU A 213 -23.67 13.78 4.90
CA LEU A 213 -25.11 13.82 5.10
C LEU A 213 -25.49 14.85 6.17
N GLU A 214 -24.61 15.11 7.14
CA GLU A 214 -24.81 16.09 8.20
C GLU A 214 -24.52 17.55 7.77
N GLY A 215 -24.10 17.78 6.52
CA GLY A 215 -23.86 19.13 6.00
C GLY A 215 -22.72 19.89 6.68
N LYS A 216 -21.87 19.21 7.45
CA LYS A 216 -20.64 19.81 8.00
C LYS A 216 -19.61 19.97 6.87
N PRO A 217 -18.99 21.16 6.76
CA PRO A 217 -18.06 21.48 5.68
C PRO A 217 -16.87 20.51 5.62
#